data_AF-A0A1V2LES8-F1
#
_entry.id   AF-A0A1V2LES8-F1
#
_cell.length_a   1.000
_cell.length_b   1.000
_cell.length_c   1.000
_cell.angle_alpha   90.00
_cell.angle_beta   90.00
_cell.angle_gamma   90.00
#
_symmetry.space_group_name_H-M   'P 1'
#
loop_
_entity.id
_entity.type
_entity.pdbx_description
1 polymer ?
#
loop_
_entity_poly.entity_id
_entity_poly.type
_entity_poly.pdbx_seq_one_letter_code
_entity_poly.pdbx_strand_id
1 'polypeptide(L)'
;FGVLRFWGGNYYEKWQTYALLTVLLSVPYIHAMMVSATSRNSKSIKTRTVSASLYNMFVQAGSIISSNVYRTNDKPLYHKGNSVLFAFALLMIPTLLATKYFYHYLNIKREKIWNAMSDEERDEYIATTTDKGSNRLDFRYAH
;
A
#
# COMPACT_ATOMS: atom_id res chain seq x y z
N PHE A 1 17.86 2.67 -3.05
CA PHE A 1 18.40 1.83 -1.95
C PHE A 1 19.43 0.80 -2.42
N GLY A 2 19.23 0.08 -3.53
CA GLY A 2 20.24 -0.84 -4.07
C GLY A 2 21.60 -0.19 -4.36
N VAL A 3 21.61 1.01 -4.95
CA VAL A 3 22.84 1.77 -5.21
C VAL A 3 23.60 2.11 -3.92
N LEU A 4 22.90 2.49 -2.84
CA LEU A 4 23.51 2.74 -1.52
C LEU A 4 24.04 1.47 -0.85
N ARG A 5 23.51 0.29 -1.20
CA ARG A 5 23.95 -0.99 -0.63
C ARG A 5 25.20 -1.56 -1.29
N PHE A 6 25.33 -1.41 -2.60
CA PHE A 6 26.36 -2.07 -3.41
C PHE A 6 27.48 -1.15 -3.88
N TRP A 7 27.34 0.17 -3.72
CA TRP A 7 28.38 1.11 -4.14
C TRP A 7 29.36 1.43 -3.00
N GLY A 8 30.65 1.19 -3.25
CA GLY A 8 31.76 1.44 -2.31
C GLY A 8 32.21 2.90 -2.20
N GLY A 9 31.69 3.81 -3.04
CA GLY A 9 32.01 5.25 -3.02
C GLY A 9 31.22 6.08 -2.00
N ASN A 10 30.29 5.46 -1.26
CA ASN A 10 29.51 6.13 -0.23
C ASN A 10 30.44 6.75 0.83
N TYR A 11 30.27 8.04 1.10
CA TYR A 11 31.09 8.90 1.98
C TYR A 11 32.47 9.36 1.47
N TYR A 12 33.05 8.72 0.44
CA TYR A 12 34.31 9.19 -0.17
C TYR A 12 34.05 10.28 -1.22
N GLU A 13 33.02 10.09 -2.06
CA GLU A 13 32.61 11.05 -3.09
C GLU A 13 31.37 11.84 -2.64
N LYS A 14 31.61 12.95 -1.94
CA LYS A 14 30.57 13.74 -1.25
C LYS A 14 29.46 14.24 -2.20
N TRP A 15 29.82 14.74 -3.38
CA TRP A 15 28.88 15.31 -4.35
C TRP A 15 28.01 14.26 -5.03
N GLN A 16 28.59 13.13 -5.41
CA GLN A 16 27.85 12.03 -6.03
C GLN A 16 26.90 11.36 -5.03
N THR A 17 27.34 11.18 -3.78
CA THR A 17 26.48 10.68 -2.69
C THR A 17 25.32 11.65 -2.43
N TYR A 18 25.60 12.96 -2.41
CA TYR A 18 24.56 13.99 -2.23
C TYR A 18 23.52 13.95 -3.36
N ALA A 19 23.96 13.92 -4.62
CA ALA A 19 23.06 13.85 -5.77
C ALA A 19 22.17 12.60 -5.73
N LEU A 20 22.75 11.44 -5.39
CA LEU A 20 22.01 10.18 -5.25
C LEU A 20 20.97 10.22 -4.12
N LEU A 21 21.32 10.78 -2.97
CA LEU A 21 20.38 10.95 -1.86
C LEU A 21 19.25 11.92 -2.21
N THR A 22 19.55 13.02 -2.88
CA THR A 22 18.55 13.99 -3.34
C THR A 22 17.54 13.34 -4.27
N VAL A 23 17.99 12.59 -5.28
CA VAL A 23 17.08 11.87 -6.20
C VAL A 23 16.25 10.82 -5.45
N LEU A 24 16.86 10.09 -4.51
CA LEU A 24 16.16 9.09 -3.70
C LEU A 24 15.12 9.70 -2.76
N LEU A 25 15.32 10.93 -2.30
CA LEU A 25 14.36 11.65 -1.44
C LEU A 25 13.30 12.40 -2.24
N SER A 26 13.54 12.65 -3.52
CA SER A 26 12.62 13.37 -4.41
C SER A 26 11.42 12.54 -4.88
N VAL A 27 11.36 11.23 -4.57
CA VAL A 27 10.21 10.41 -4.94
C VAL A 27 8.94 10.90 -4.26
N PRO A 28 7.81 10.96 -5.00
CA PRO A 28 6.56 11.48 -4.48
C PRO A 28 6.06 10.62 -3.31
N TYR A 29 5.61 11.29 -2.25
CA TYR A 29 5.11 10.63 -1.06
C TYR A 29 3.75 9.97 -1.33
N ILE A 30 3.74 8.64 -1.41
CA ILE A 30 2.56 7.83 -1.79
C ILE A 30 1.42 7.83 -0.77
N HIS A 31 1.62 8.42 0.41
CA HIS A 31 0.66 8.35 1.52
C HIS A 31 -0.73 8.90 1.16
N ALA A 32 -0.79 10.06 0.50
CA ALA A 32 -2.06 10.65 0.07
C ALA A 32 -2.83 9.74 -0.89
N MET A 33 -2.11 9.05 -1.78
CA MET A 33 -2.70 8.08 -2.72
C MET A 33 -3.31 6.89 -1.98
N MET A 34 -2.61 6.34 -0.97
CA MET A 34 -3.09 5.19 -0.19
C MET A 34 -4.31 5.54 0.68
N VAL A 35 -4.32 6.72 1.31
CA VAL A 35 -5.48 7.22 2.06
C VAL A 35 -6.69 7.40 1.13
N SER A 36 -6.46 7.98 -0.06
CA SER A 36 -7.51 8.14 -1.08
C SER A 36 -8.07 6.79 -1.55
N ALA A 37 -7.21 5.80 -1.82
CA ALA A 37 -7.62 4.45 -2.22
C ALA A 37 -8.47 3.76 -1.13
N THR A 38 -8.01 3.83 0.13
CA THR A 38 -8.73 3.28 1.29
C THR A 38 -10.10 3.93 1.47
N SER A 39 -10.15 5.25 1.31
CA SER A 39 -11.38 6.04 1.36
C SER A 39 -12.34 5.65 0.24
N ARG A 40 -11.86 5.53 -1.01
CA ARG A 40 -12.68 5.20 -2.19
C ARG A 40 -13.31 3.81 -2.09
N ASN A 41 -12.62 2.86 -1.46
CA ASN A 41 -13.11 1.51 -1.27
C ASN A 41 -13.98 1.33 -0.01
N SER A 42 -14.12 2.37 0.82
CA SER A 42 -14.95 2.36 2.04
C SER A 42 -16.32 2.99 1.79
N LYS A 43 -17.35 2.16 1.58
CA LYS A 43 -18.74 2.61 1.29
C LYS A 43 -19.57 3.04 2.51
N SER A 44 -19.04 2.98 3.73
CA SER A 44 -19.73 3.42 4.96
C SER A 44 -18.86 4.37 5.75
N ILE A 45 -19.46 5.39 6.39
CA ILE A 45 -18.75 6.35 7.26
C ILE A 45 -17.99 5.59 8.36
N LYS A 46 -18.62 4.58 8.97
CA LYS A 46 -17.99 3.74 10.00
C LYS A 46 -16.75 3.03 9.45
N THR A 47 -16.86 2.39 8.29
CA THR A 47 -15.74 1.69 7.66
C THR A 47 -14.64 2.65 7.26
N ARG A 48 -14.98 3.83 6.71
CA ARG A 48 -14.00 4.85 6.32
C ARG A 48 -13.20 5.37 7.50
N THR A 49 -13.86 5.64 8.64
CA THR A 49 -13.19 6.09 9.86
C THR A 49 -12.27 5.02 10.43
N VAL A 50 -12.74 3.77 10.52
CA VAL A 50 -11.94 2.64 11.03
C VAL A 50 -10.76 2.34 10.11
N SER A 51 -10.96 2.36 8.80
CA SER A 51 -9.87 2.11 7.85
C SER A 51 -8.83 3.24 7.86
N ALA A 52 -9.25 4.50 8.01
CA ALA A 52 -8.33 5.63 8.13
C ALA A 52 -7.51 5.58 9.44
N SER A 53 -8.13 5.25 10.57
CA SER A 53 -7.41 5.13 11.85
C SER A 53 -6.41 3.97 11.83
N LEU A 54 -6.80 2.81 11.31
CA LEU A 54 -5.89 1.67 11.13
C LEU A 54 -4.72 2.03 10.22
N TYR A 55 -4.98 2.67 9.07
CA TYR A 55 -3.92 3.12 8.16
C TYR A 55 -2.91 4.03 8.88
N ASN A 56 -3.40 5.03 9.61
CA ASN A 56 -2.53 5.94 10.37
C ASN A 56 -1.71 5.22 11.45
N MET A 57 -2.29 4.25 12.15
CA MET A 57 -1.55 3.44 13.14
C MET A 57 -0.44 2.63 12.50
N PHE A 58 -0.68 2.01 11.34
CA PHE A 58 0.37 1.28 10.61
C PHE A 58 1.49 2.20 10.10
N VAL A 59 1.14 3.39 9.60
CA VAL A 59 2.14 4.39 9.18
C VAL A 59 3.01 4.82 10.37
N GLN A 60 2.39 5.10 11.53
CA GLN A 60 3.15 5.49 12.73
C GLN A 60 4.03 4.36 13.25
N ALA A 61 3.54 3.12 13.29
CA ALA A 61 4.34 1.95 13.65
C ALA A 61 5.53 1.77 12.69
N GLY A 62 5.31 1.94 11.39
CA GLY A 62 6.38 1.93 10.38
C GLY A 62 7.44 3.01 10.61
N SER A 63 7.02 4.22 11.01
CA SER A 63 7.95 5.30 11.37
C SER A 63 8.82 4.95 12.58
N ILE A 64 8.24 4.31 13.60
CA ILE A 64 9.00 3.84 14.79
C ILE A 64 10.00 2.75 14.40
N ILE A 65 9.60 1.81 13.53
CA ILE A 65 10.53 0.79 13.04
C ILE A 65 11.66 1.46 12.25
N SER A 66 11.33 2.38 11.34
CA SER A 66 12.29 3.10 10.51
C SER A 66 13.31 3.89 11.33
N SER A 67 12.91 4.51 12.44
CA SER A 67 13.85 5.25 13.31
C SER A 67 14.85 4.33 14.03
N ASN A 68 14.55 3.03 14.12
CA ASN A 68 15.40 2.02 14.75
C ASN A 68 16.20 1.15 13.75
N VAL A 69 16.03 1.35 12.44
CA VAL A 69 16.74 0.59 11.39
C VAL A 69 18.24 0.88 11.40
N TYR A 70 18.63 2.14 11.59
CA TYR A 70 20.03 2.53 11.64
C TYR A 70 20.59 2.35 13.05
N ARG A 71 21.53 1.41 13.20
CA ARG A 71 22.16 1.07 14.48
C ARG A 71 23.60 1.57 14.51
N THR A 72 24.05 2.00 15.70
CA THR A 72 25.43 2.48 15.94
C THR A 72 26.50 1.45 15.59
N ASN A 73 26.20 0.15 15.74
CA ASN A 73 27.08 -0.97 15.43
C ASN A 73 27.32 -1.18 13.91
N ASP A 74 26.58 -0.49 13.04
CA ASP A 74 26.68 -0.61 11.58
C ASP A 74 27.35 0.63 10.93
N LYS A 75 27.91 1.53 11.75
CA LYS A 75 28.74 2.65 11.29
C LYS A 75 30.03 2.12 10.62
N PRO A 76 30.59 2.83 9.61
CA PRO A 76 30.12 4.08 9.01
C PRO A 76 29.21 3.89 7.77
N LEU A 77 29.23 2.71 7.13
CA LEU A 77 28.58 2.47 5.83
C LEU A 77 27.12 1.98 5.91
N TYR A 78 26.65 1.58 7.11
CA TYR A 78 25.27 1.15 7.38
C TYR A 78 24.73 0.08 6.42
N HIS A 79 25.54 -0.92 6.08
CA HIS A 79 25.16 -1.94 5.09
C HIS A 79 23.95 -2.78 5.53
N LYS A 80 23.80 -3.07 6.83
CA LYS A 80 22.63 -3.81 7.35
C LYS A 80 21.38 -2.95 7.28
N GLY A 81 21.46 -1.68 7.69
CA GLY A 81 20.34 -0.73 7.59
C GLY A 81 19.86 -0.56 6.13
N ASN A 82 20.81 -0.36 5.22
CA ASN A 82 20.52 -0.25 3.78
C ASN A 82 19.95 -1.54 3.17
N SER A 83 20.35 -2.71 3.68
CA SER A 83 19.79 -4.01 3.24
C SER A 83 18.33 -4.16 3.65
N VAL A 84 17.97 -3.76 4.88
CA VAL A 84 16.59 -3.79 5.38
C VAL A 84 15.70 -2.85 4.57
N LEU A 85 16.16 -1.62 4.30
CA LEU A 85 15.42 -0.68 3.46
C LEU A 85 15.25 -1.18 2.03
N PHE A 86 16.27 -1.85 1.48
CA PHE A 86 16.16 -2.48 0.18
C PHE A 86 15.16 -3.63 0.17
N ALA A 87 15.15 -4.48 1.20
CA ALA A 87 14.17 -5.54 1.35
C ALA A 87 12.74 -4.98 1.43
N PHE A 88 12.51 -3.90 2.20
CA PHE A 88 11.20 -3.24 2.24
C PHE A 88 10.79 -2.65 0.87
N ALA A 89 11.72 -2.03 0.15
CA ALA A 89 11.46 -1.54 -1.20
C ALA A 89 11.07 -2.67 -2.16
N LEU A 90 11.74 -3.83 -2.07
CA LEU A 90 11.38 -5.01 -2.87
C LEU A 90 10.02 -5.59 -2.48
N LEU A 91 9.70 -5.66 -1.18
CA LEU A 91 8.41 -6.16 -0.68
C LEU A 91 7.21 -5.27 -1.05
N MET A 92 7.45 -3.99 -1.33
CA MET A 92 6.41 -3.06 -1.77
C MET A 92 5.79 -3.47 -3.12
N ILE A 93 6.61 -3.95 -4.07
CA ILE A 93 6.17 -4.35 -5.41
C ILE A 93 5.12 -5.48 -5.36
N PRO A 94 5.41 -6.67 -4.77
CA PRO A 94 4.43 -7.75 -4.71
C PRO A 94 3.20 -7.37 -3.89
N THR A 95 3.35 -6.52 -2.86
CA THR A 95 2.19 -6.06 -2.06
C THR A 95 1.21 -5.23 -2.88
N LEU A 96 1.70 -4.31 -3.72
CA LEU A 96 0.87 -3.51 -4.62
C LEU A 96 0.20 -4.38 -5.68
N LEU A 97 0.96 -5.31 -6.29
CA LEU A 97 0.43 -6.25 -7.28
C LEU A 97 -0.64 -7.17 -6.66
N ALA A 98 -0.39 -7.70 -5.46
CA ALA A 98 -1.33 -8.54 -4.74
C ALA A 98 -2.62 -7.79 -4.40
N THR A 99 -2.52 -6.52 -4.00
CA THR A 99 -3.70 -5.69 -3.70
C THR A 99 -4.55 -5.47 -4.95
N LYS A 100 -3.92 -5.13 -6.08
CA LYS A 100 -4.61 -4.99 -7.36
C LYS A 100 -5.29 -6.28 -7.78
N TYR A 101 -4.56 -7.39 -7.73
CA TYR A 101 -5.08 -8.71 -8.09
C TYR A 101 -6.25 -9.12 -7.18
N PHE A 102 -6.14 -8.89 -5.88
CA PHE A 102 -7.18 -9.19 -4.90
C PHE A 102 -8.49 -8.47 -5.22
N TYR A 103 -8.43 -7.16 -5.48
CA TYR A 103 -9.62 -6.39 -5.84
C TYR A 103 -10.19 -6.79 -7.21
N HIS A 104 -9.32 -7.07 -8.18
CA HIS A 104 -9.75 -7.54 -9.49
C HIS A 104 -10.48 -8.90 -9.40
N TYR A 105 -9.91 -9.86 -8.65
CA TYR A 105 -10.51 -11.17 -8.41
C TYR A 105 -11.88 -11.06 -7.72
N LEU A 106 -12.01 -10.19 -6.71
CA LEU A 106 -13.29 -9.96 -6.04
C LEU A 106 -14.33 -9.37 -6.98
N ASN A 107 -13.93 -8.44 -7.85
CA ASN A 107 -14.82 -7.87 -8.86
C ASN A 107 -15.31 -8.94 -9.85
N ILE A 108 -14.41 -9.77 -10.39
CA ILE A 108 -14.78 -10.87 -11.30
C ILE A 108 -15.72 -11.87 -10.61
N LYS A 109 -15.43 -12.27 -9.38
CA LYS A 109 -16.27 -13.21 -8.62
C LYS A 109 -17.69 -12.66 -8.47
N ARG A 110 -17.81 -11.38 -8.14
CA ARG A 110 -19.13 -10.72 -7.99
C ARG A 110 -19.83 -10.52 -9.31
N GLU A 111 -19.09 -10.17 -10.36
CA GLU A 111 -19.63 -10.00 -11.70
C GLU A 111 -20.19 -11.31 -12.25
N LYS A 112 -19.51 -12.44 -12.02
CA LYS A 112 -20.01 -13.76 -12.42
C LYS A 112 -21.35 -14.10 -11.74
N ILE A 113 -21.48 -13.79 -10.45
CA ILE A 113 -22.73 -14.01 -9.70
C ILE A 113 -23.80 -13.04 -10.21
N TRP A 114 -23.46 -11.76 -10.38
CA TRP A 114 -24.39 -10.72 -10.85
C TRP A 114 -24.93 -10.99 -12.25
N ASN A 115 -24.06 -11.43 -13.16
CA ASN A 115 -24.43 -11.74 -14.54
C ASN A 115 -25.21 -13.06 -14.67
N ALA A 116 -25.11 -13.95 -13.68
CA ALA A 116 -25.90 -15.17 -13.63
C ALA A 116 -27.33 -14.94 -13.10
N MET A 117 -27.58 -13.82 -12.40
CA MET A 117 -28.92 -13.46 -11.92
C MET A 117 -29.77 -12.85 -13.06
N SER A 118 -31.07 -13.18 -13.09
CA SER A 118 -32.06 -12.51 -13.95
C SER A 118 -32.29 -11.07 -13.50
N ASP A 119 -32.97 -10.26 -14.33
CA ASP A 119 -33.25 -8.87 -13.97
C ASP A 119 -34.21 -8.78 -12.78
N GLU A 120 -35.19 -9.69 -12.66
CA GLU A 120 -36.08 -9.77 -11.50
C GLU A 120 -35.32 -10.16 -10.22
N GLU A 121 -34.38 -11.10 -10.29
CA GLU A 121 -33.55 -11.51 -9.15
C GLU A 121 -32.63 -10.38 -8.67
N ARG A 122 -32.11 -9.56 -9.61
CA ARG A 122 -31.30 -8.38 -9.26
C ARG A 122 -32.14 -7.32 -8.56
N ASP A 123 -33.35 -7.06 -9.05
CA ASP A 123 -34.26 -6.09 -8.43
C ASP A 123 -34.70 -6.56 -7.04
N GLU A 124 -35.01 -7.85 -6.89
CA GLU A 124 -35.30 -8.46 -5.58
C GLU A 124 -34.10 -8.35 -4.63
N TYR A 125 -32.89 -8.64 -5.10
CA TYR A 125 -31.68 -8.49 -4.31
C TYR A 125 -31.48 -7.04 -3.86
N ILE A 126 -31.64 -6.06 -4.74
CA ILE A 126 -31.48 -4.64 -4.39
C ILE A 126 -32.50 -4.21 -3.34
N ALA A 127 -33.75 -4.70 -3.45
CA ALA A 127 -34.85 -4.35 -2.56
C ALA A 127 -34.76 -5.02 -1.17
N THR A 128 -34.29 -6.26 -1.12
CA THR A 128 -34.38 -7.11 0.10
C THR A 128 -33.04 -7.35 0.79
N THR A 129 -31.91 -7.06 0.15
CA THR A 129 -30.59 -7.43 0.68
C THR A 129 -30.30 -6.77 2.03
N THR A 130 -29.73 -7.56 2.93
CA THR A 130 -29.18 -7.08 4.21
C THR A 130 -27.71 -6.68 4.11
N ASP A 131 -27.08 -6.91 2.94
CA ASP A 131 -25.68 -6.58 2.70
C ASP A 131 -25.46 -5.06 2.70
N LYS A 132 -24.47 -4.61 3.48
CA LYS A 132 -24.13 -3.18 3.61
C LYS A 132 -22.75 -2.88 3.04
N GLY A 133 -22.65 -1.72 2.37
CA GLY A 133 -21.40 -1.15 1.92
C GLY A 133 -20.64 -2.04 0.94
N SER A 134 -19.43 -2.45 1.32
CA SER A 134 -18.54 -3.21 0.45
C SER A 134 -18.90 -4.70 0.29
N ASN A 135 -19.89 -5.18 1.05
CA ASN A 135 -20.33 -6.58 0.98
C ASN A 135 -21.37 -6.82 -0.12
N ARG A 136 -22.01 -5.76 -0.63
CA ARG A 136 -23.03 -5.87 -1.67
C ARG A 136 -22.49 -6.42 -2.98
N LEU A 137 -23.28 -7.24 -3.67
CA LEU A 137 -22.94 -7.82 -4.97
C LEU A 137 -22.84 -6.78 -6.09
N ASP A 138 -23.54 -5.65 -6.00
CA ASP A 138 -23.42 -4.52 -6.94
C ASP A 138 -22.15 -3.67 -6.72
N PHE A 139 -21.40 -3.90 -5.63
CA PHE A 139 -20.19 -3.14 -5.38
C PHE A 139 -18.99 -3.66 -6.17
N ARG A 140 -18.27 -2.71 -6.78
CA ARG A 140 -16.98 -2.92 -7.43
C ARG A 140 -15.89 -2.10 -6.72
N TYR A 141 -14.80 -2.77 -6.36
CA TYR A 141 -13.61 -2.13 -5.81
C TYR A 141 -12.86 -1.38 -6.91
N ALA A 142 -12.34 -0.20 -6.58
CA ALA A 142 -11.40 0.52 -7.42
C ALA A 142 -9.98 -0.05 -7.22
N HIS A 143 -9.28 -0.37 -8.31
CA HIS A 143 -7.99 -1.07 -8.30
C HIS A 143 -7.03 -0.62 -9.40
#